data_AF-A0A9P7B8E9-F1
#
_entry.id   AF-A0A9P7B8E9-F1
#
_cell.length_a   1.000
_cell.length_b   1.000
_cell.length_c   1.000
_cell.angle_alpha   90.00
_cell.angle_beta   90.00
_cell.angle_gamma   90.00
#
_symmetry.space_group_name_H-M   'P 1'
#
loop_
_entity.id
_entity.type
_entity.pdbx_description
1 polymer ?
#
loop_
_entity_poly.entity_id
_entity_poly.type
_entity_poly.pdbx_seq_one_letter_code
_entity_poly.pdbx_strand_id
1 'polypeptide(L)'
;MRYRLPLELELCILELAAPPLDIDSLPRRVDFFIMISLAHRSLTAWAQDRLRDQFLYTYSPRHDEHERLKKRLEAGYGRDRPLRRLYLDLTRLPDAARVRTALDAHSIATIDGRVSGALLLTSALSGSIQDGAATAQKETFDEVARFVVIAAPAPGDGYWELCVMITSHCQVLDTLWLKPPILKLDLKALPPPCVLYIDNDNHDGTWGYFGSLPISCKTALYLRNINLGMEGDMSDLSGLDLRQLVFDKCYSTAVHVYNLVEVFQRLETLVLSEGGSFFPVSLVATLPASIRRVHVLQHTFFIDIDEDQPDNPHELPHLESFTFTFTVPVARASGLALAASDSIHHLQRVIESNIVAPQCTFKYLRSRSSPESLLPDALAAFNL
;
A
#
# COMPACT_ATOMS: atom_id res chain seq x y z
N MET A 1 18.05 47.04 -15.35
CA MET A 1 18.04 45.70 -15.96
C MET A 1 17.58 44.71 -14.90
N ARG A 2 16.54 43.91 -15.15
CA ARG A 2 16.16 42.83 -14.24
C ARG A 2 17.12 41.66 -14.51
N TYR A 3 17.98 41.35 -13.56
CA TYR A 3 18.82 40.15 -13.62
C TYR A 3 17.89 38.94 -13.60
N ARG A 4 17.93 38.15 -14.67
CA ARG A 4 17.22 36.88 -14.77
C ARG A 4 18.23 35.75 -14.65
N LEU A 5 17.89 34.71 -13.90
CA LEU A 5 18.73 33.53 -13.82
C LEU A 5 18.74 32.80 -15.17
N PRO A 6 19.84 32.11 -15.54
CA PRO A 6 19.82 31.12 -16.61
C PRO A 6 18.67 30.13 -16.42
N LEU A 7 18.01 29.74 -17.52
CA LEU A 7 16.83 28.87 -17.48
C LEU A 7 17.13 27.54 -16.79
N GLU A 8 18.32 26.99 -16.98
CA GLU A 8 18.78 25.74 -16.37
C GLU A 8 18.81 25.86 -14.84
N LEU A 9 19.26 27.02 -14.32
CA LEU A 9 19.25 27.29 -12.88
C LEU A 9 17.83 27.53 -12.37
N GLU A 10 16.98 28.23 -13.12
CA GLU A 10 15.55 28.38 -12.78
C GLU A 10 14.88 27.00 -12.65
N LEU A 11 15.08 26.12 -13.63
CA LEU A 11 14.51 24.77 -13.62
C LEU A 11 15.09 23.90 -12.50
N CYS A 12 16.40 23.95 -12.24
CA CYS A 12 17.03 23.21 -11.15
C CYS A 12 16.46 23.63 -9.78
N ILE A 13 16.30 24.94 -9.55
CA ILE A 13 15.69 25.47 -8.32
C ILE A 13 14.24 24.98 -8.19
N LEU A 14 13.48 24.99 -9.30
CA LEU A 14 12.09 24.53 -9.29
C LEU A 14 11.97 23.02 -9.07
N GLU A 15 12.92 22.22 -9.56
CA GLU A 15 12.98 20.79 -9.29
C GLU A 15 13.26 20.49 -7.81
N LEU A 16 14.16 21.26 -7.19
CA LEU A 16 14.46 21.17 -5.76
C LEU A 16 13.31 21.68 -4.88
N ALA A 17 12.59 22.70 -5.34
CA ALA A 17 11.46 23.29 -4.62
C ALA A 17 10.15 22.51 -4.81
N ALA A 18 10.05 21.68 -5.84
CA ALA A 18 8.86 20.88 -6.09
C ALA A 18 8.62 19.92 -4.91
N PRO A 19 7.41 19.89 -4.33
CA PRO A 19 7.06 18.91 -3.29
C PRO A 19 7.34 17.48 -3.77
N PRO A 20 7.71 16.52 -2.91
CA PRO A 20 8.16 15.19 -3.34
C PRO A 20 7.16 14.43 -4.22
N LEU A 21 7.60 13.34 -4.86
CA LEU A 21 6.74 12.46 -5.67
C LEU A 21 6.09 11.39 -4.80
N ASP A 22 5.46 11.84 -3.72
CA ASP A 22 4.73 11.00 -2.76
C ASP A 22 3.25 11.41 -2.77
N ILE A 23 2.35 10.45 -2.58
CA ILE A 23 0.90 10.68 -2.68
C ILE A 23 0.42 11.70 -1.65
N ASP A 24 0.98 11.68 -0.44
CA ASP A 24 0.58 12.60 0.64
C ASP A 24 0.89 14.05 0.28
N SER A 25 1.87 14.25 -0.59
CA SER A 25 2.28 15.55 -1.10
C SER A 25 1.62 15.90 -2.45
N LEU A 26 0.83 15.00 -3.05
CA LEU A 26 0.22 15.22 -4.36
C LEU A 26 -0.60 16.51 -4.42
N PRO A 27 -1.49 16.84 -3.45
CA PRO A 27 -2.21 18.11 -3.48
C PRO A 27 -1.27 19.32 -3.49
N ARG A 28 -0.26 19.31 -2.61
CA ARG A 28 0.75 20.38 -2.54
C ARG A 28 1.55 20.49 -3.83
N ARG A 29 1.87 19.36 -4.47
CA ARG A 29 2.62 19.30 -5.72
C ARG A 29 1.79 19.85 -6.88
N VAL A 30 0.51 19.52 -6.96
CA VAL A 30 -0.44 20.08 -7.93
C VAL A 30 -0.56 21.59 -7.73
N ASP A 31 -0.80 22.05 -6.51
CA ASP A 31 -0.90 23.47 -6.18
C ASP A 31 0.39 24.23 -6.54
N PHE A 32 1.55 23.65 -6.23
CA PHE A 32 2.85 24.20 -6.61
C PHE A 32 2.96 24.37 -8.13
N PHE A 33 2.63 23.35 -8.91
CA PHE A 33 2.74 23.42 -10.37
C PHE A 33 1.70 24.35 -11.01
N ILE A 34 0.50 24.47 -10.43
CA ILE A 34 -0.49 25.47 -10.83
C ILE A 34 0.07 26.88 -10.59
N MET A 35 0.59 27.15 -9.39
CA MET A 35 1.16 28.45 -9.03
C MET A 35 2.34 28.83 -9.94
N ILE A 36 3.26 27.91 -10.21
CA ILE A 36 4.38 28.14 -11.13
C ILE A 36 3.89 28.41 -12.55
N SER A 37 2.91 27.65 -13.04
CA SER A 37 2.33 27.82 -14.38
C SER A 37 1.65 29.18 -14.55
N LEU A 38 0.99 29.68 -13.50
CA LEU A 38 0.35 31.00 -13.49
C LEU A 38 1.37 32.14 -13.40
N ALA A 39 2.44 31.96 -12.63
CA ALA A 39 3.48 32.96 -12.46
C ALA A 39 4.33 33.16 -13.73
N HIS A 40 4.60 32.09 -14.48
CA HIS A 40 5.42 32.18 -15.67
C HIS A 40 4.96 31.23 -16.80
N ARG A 41 4.40 31.80 -17.88
CA ARG A 41 3.85 31.04 -19.03
C ARG A 41 4.87 30.09 -19.68
N SER A 42 6.17 30.41 -19.66
CA SER A 42 7.18 29.50 -20.22
C SER A 42 7.39 28.23 -19.40
N LEU A 43 6.94 28.21 -18.14
CA LEU A 43 7.08 27.05 -17.25
C LEU A 43 5.85 26.13 -17.30
N THR A 44 4.77 26.52 -17.99
CA THR A 44 3.57 25.71 -18.11
C THR A 44 3.85 24.34 -18.73
N ALA A 45 4.67 24.28 -19.79
CA ALA A 45 5.03 23.02 -20.43
C ALA A 45 5.84 22.11 -19.49
N TRP A 46 6.81 22.68 -18.77
CA TRP A 46 7.59 21.95 -17.76
C TRP A 46 6.70 21.45 -16.61
N ALA A 47 5.80 22.27 -16.08
CA ALA A 47 4.90 21.89 -14.99
C ALA A 47 3.93 20.78 -15.42
N GLN A 48 3.38 20.87 -16.64
CA GLN A 48 2.55 19.81 -17.23
C GLN A 48 3.34 18.52 -17.44
N ASP A 49 4.60 18.64 -17.87
CA ASP A 49 5.49 17.49 -18.02
C ASP A 49 5.75 16.82 -16.66
N ARG A 50 6.07 17.58 -15.61
CA ARG A 50 6.29 17.05 -14.26
C ARG A 50 5.05 16.46 -13.59
N LEU A 51 3.86 16.94 -13.93
CA LEU A 51 2.60 16.32 -13.48
C LEU A 51 2.34 14.96 -14.14
N ARG A 52 2.92 14.71 -15.32
CA ARG A 52 2.83 13.43 -16.03
C ARG A 52 3.88 12.40 -15.57
N ASP A 53 4.70 12.73 -14.57
CA ASP A 53 5.62 11.76 -13.95
C ASP A 53 4.90 10.75 -13.05
N GLN A 54 3.60 10.96 -12.78
CA GLN A 54 2.74 10.08 -12.01
C GLN A 54 1.37 9.94 -12.68
N PHE A 55 0.88 8.72 -12.80
CA PHE A 55 -0.48 8.45 -13.23
C PHE A 55 -1.37 8.16 -12.04
N LEU A 56 -2.40 9.00 -11.86
CA LEU A 56 -3.43 8.85 -10.84
C LEU A 56 -4.69 8.27 -11.47
N TYR A 57 -5.08 7.08 -11.05
CA TYR A 57 -6.35 6.48 -11.40
C TYR A 57 -7.18 6.20 -10.14
N THR A 58 -8.37 6.78 -10.09
CA THR A 58 -9.37 6.50 -9.06
C THR A 58 -10.59 5.93 -9.77
N TYR A 59 -10.89 4.67 -9.49
CA TYR A 59 -12.04 4.01 -10.07
C TYR A 59 -13.33 4.75 -9.68
N SER A 60 -14.17 5.00 -10.68
CA SER A 60 -15.51 5.55 -10.51
C SER A 60 -16.48 4.77 -11.37
N PRO A 61 -17.64 4.32 -10.83
CA PRO A 61 -18.63 3.58 -11.61
C PRO A 61 -19.33 4.55 -12.58
N ARG A 62 -18.79 4.68 -13.80
CA ARG A 62 -19.34 5.52 -14.89
C ARG A 62 -19.30 4.74 -16.20
N HIS A 63 -20.34 4.93 -17.01
CA HIS A 63 -20.50 4.27 -18.31
C HIS A 63 -19.34 4.56 -19.30
N ASP A 64 -18.63 5.68 -19.16
CA ASP A 64 -17.53 6.08 -20.05
C ASP A 64 -16.13 5.98 -19.40
N GLU A 65 -16.01 5.35 -18.23
CA GLU A 65 -14.75 5.37 -17.47
C GLU A 65 -13.61 4.65 -18.21
N HIS A 66 -13.92 3.58 -18.94
CA HIS A 66 -12.93 2.87 -19.76
C HIS A 66 -12.34 3.75 -20.88
N GLU A 67 -13.19 4.43 -21.65
CA GLU A 67 -12.75 5.32 -22.73
C GLU A 67 -12.00 6.54 -22.19
N ARG A 68 -12.41 7.05 -21.02
CA ARG A 68 -11.68 8.12 -20.33
C ARG A 68 -10.30 7.68 -19.86
N LEU A 69 -10.19 6.49 -19.27
CA LEU A 69 -8.90 5.91 -18.88
C LEU A 69 -7.98 5.74 -20.10
N LYS A 70 -8.49 5.13 -21.17
CA LYS A 70 -7.76 4.94 -22.43
C LYS A 70 -7.23 6.27 -22.99
N LYS A 71 -8.11 7.26 -23.15
CA LYS A 71 -7.74 8.58 -23.67
C LYS A 71 -6.69 9.28 -22.81
N ARG A 72 -6.74 9.11 -21.48
CA ARG A 72 -5.75 9.68 -20.56
C ARG A 72 -4.39 8.99 -20.65
N LEU A 73 -4.38 7.66 -20.81
CA LEU A 73 -3.14 6.91 -21.01
C LEU A 73 -2.48 7.31 -22.34
N GLU A 74 -3.24 7.28 -23.45
CA GLU A 74 -2.74 7.61 -24.79
C GLU A 74 -2.25 9.07 -24.92
N ALA A 75 -2.83 10.00 -24.16
CA ALA A 75 -2.43 11.41 -24.19
C ALA A 75 -1.12 11.71 -23.42
N GLY A 76 -0.76 10.86 -22.46
CA GLY A 76 0.35 11.11 -21.53
C GLY A 76 1.50 10.13 -21.62
N TYR A 77 1.23 8.92 -22.09
CA TYR A 77 2.14 7.77 -22.01
C TYR A 77 2.17 7.03 -23.34
N GLY A 78 3.30 6.39 -23.60
CA GLY A 78 3.53 5.68 -24.85
C GLY A 78 4.91 5.03 -24.85
N ARG A 79 5.39 4.62 -26.03
CA ARG A 79 6.70 3.97 -26.15
C ARG A 79 7.85 4.84 -25.63
N ASP A 80 7.79 6.14 -25.89
CA ASP A 80 8.85 7.08 -25.50
C ASP A 80 8.71 7.58 -24.06
N ARG A 81 7.57 7.29 -23.41
CA ARG A 81 7.28 7.69 -22.04
C ARG A 81 6.52 6.59 -21.31
N PRO A 82 7.22 5.57 -20.79
CA PRO A 82 6.59 4.49 -20.06
C PRO A 82 6.00 4.99 -18.74
N LEU A 83 4.95 4.32 -18.28
CA LEU A 83 4.32 4.60 -17.00
C LEU A 83 5.19 4.05 -15.86
N ARG A 84 5.90 4.93 -15.15
CA ARG A 84 6.83 4.57 -14.06
C ARG A 84 6.25 4.68 -12.66
N ARG A 85 5.29 5.58 -12.44
CA ARG A 85 4.65 5.77 -11.13
C ARG A 85 3.15 5.71 -11.28
N LEU A 86 2.55 4.74 -10.61
CA LEU A 86 1.13 4.43 -10.74
C LEU A 86 0.48 4.52 -9.37
N TYR A 87 -0.57 5.31 -9.27
CA TYR A 87 -1.50 5.28 -8.15
C TYR A 87 -2.83 4.72 -8.61
N LEU A 88 -3.30 3.68 -7.92
CA LEU A 88 -4.58 3.02 -8.14
C LEU A 88 -5.42 3.15 -6.87
N ASP A 89 -6.52 3.88 -6.95
CA ASP A 89 -7.56 3.86 -5.94
C ASP A 89 -8.75 3.07 -6.46
N LEU A 90 -8.88 1.87 -5.91
CA LEU A 90 -9.85 0.86 -6.28
C LEU A 90 -10.84 0.60 -5.16
N THR A 91 -10.86 1.44 -4.12
CA THR A 91 -11.74 1.32 -2.94
C THR A 91 -13.22 1.29 -3.31
N ARG A 92 -13.57 1.87 -4.47
CA ARG A 92 -14.93 1.94 -5.01
C ARG A 92 -15.28 0.80 -5.98
N LEU A 93 -14.38 -0.15 -6.23
CA LEU A 93 -14.74 -1.33 -7.00
C LEU A 93 -15.84 -2.08 -6.24
N PRO A 94 -16.91 -2.47 -6.94
CA PRO A 94 -18.05 -3.08 -6.28
C PRO A 94 -17.66 -4.43 -5.69
N ASP A 95 -18.27 -4.77 -4.56
CA ASP A 95 -18.24 -6.14 -4.06
C ASP A 95 -19.11 -6.99 -5.00
N ALA A 96 -18.51 -7.95 -5.69
CA ALA A 96 -19.21 -8.86 -6.60
C ALA A 96 -20.36 -9.62 -5.91
N ALA A 97 -20.30 -9.84 -4.59
CA ALA A 97 -21.39 -10.41 -3.82
C ALA A 97 -22.60 -9.46 -3.74
N ARG A 98 -22.36 -8.15 -3.63
CA ARG A 98 -23.39 -7.09 -3.69
C ARG A 98 -23.89 -6.84 -5.11
N VAL A 99 -23.10 -7.02 -6.16
CA VAL A 99 -23.62 -6.92 -7.54
C VAL A 99 -24.57 -8.07 -7.85
N ARG A 100 -24.29 -9.28 -7.34
CA ARG A 100 -25.19 -10.43 -7.48
C ARG A 100 -26.50 -10.30 -6.68
N THR A 101 -26.49 -9.56 -5.56
CA THR A 101 -27.67 -9.37 -4.70
C THR A 101 -28.39 -8.04 -4.90
N ALA A 102 -27.74 -6.98 -5.38
CA ALA A 102 -28.35 -5.68 -5.70
C ALA A 102 -28.99 -5.64 -7.10
N LEU A 103 -28.73 -6.65 -7.94
CA LEU A 103 -29.71 -7.17 -8.91
C LEU A 103 -30.84 -7.90 -8.16
N ASP A 104 -31.33 -7.27 -7.09
CA ASP A 104 -32.48 -7.73 -6.33
C ASP A 104 -33.74 -7.42 -7.14
N ALA A 105 -34.73 -8.29 -6.99
CA ALA A 105 -35.85 -8.57 -7.90
C ALA A 105 -36.77 -7.38 -8.29
N HIS A 106 -36.46 -6.15 -7.89
CA HIS A 106 -37.28 -4.95 -8.07
C HIS A 106 -36.57 -3.77 -8.72
N SER A 107 -35.26 -3.89 -9.02
CA SER A 107 -34.53 -2.84 -9.74
C SER A 107 -34.84 -2.91 -11.24
N ILE A 108 -35.92 -2.22 -11.65
CA ILE A 108 -36.21 -1.96 -13.06
C ILE A 108 -35.19 -0.93 -13.56
N ALA A 109 -34.16 -1.39 -14.25
CA ALA A 109 -33.34 -0.52 -15.08
C ALA A 109 -34.08 -0.29 -16.40
N THR A 110 -34.55 0.93 -16.64
CA THR A 110 -35.04 1.35 -17.95
C THR A 110 -33.85 1.63 -18.84
N ILE A 111 -33.58 0.74 -19.78
CA ILE A 111 -32.63 0.96 -20.88
C ILE A 111 -33.49 1.25 -22.13
N ASP A 112 -33.29 2.40 -22.76
CA ASP A 112 -33.99 2.85 -23.97
C ASP A 112 -35.53 2.72 -23.95
N GLY A 113 -36.15 3.05 -22.82
CA GLY A 113 -37.61 3.11 -22.70
C GLY A 113 -38.33 1.77 -22.77
N ARG A 114 -37.62 0.63 -22.67
CA ARG A 114 -38.23 -0.70 -22.51
C ARG A 114 -37.95 -1.28 -21.13
N VAL A 115 -39.02 -1.75 -20.50
CA VAL A 115 -39.01 -2.40 -19.18
C VAL A 115 -38.80 -3.91 -19.40
N SER A 116 -37.67 -4.44 -18.93
CA SER A 116 -37.42 -5.89 -18.89
C SER A 116 -37.49 -6.36 -17.43
N GLY A 117 -38.50 -7.19 -17.12
CA GLY A 117 -38.66 -7.80 -15.80
C GLY A 117 -37.94 -9.15 -15.68
N ALA A 118 -37.45 -9.48 -14.48
CA ALA A 118 -36.53 -10.58 -14.18
C ALA A 118 -37.10 -12.01 -14.24
N LEU A 119 -38.28 -12.25 -14.84
CA LEU A 119 -38.95 -13.55 -14.78
C LEU A 119 -38.59 -14.54 -15.90
N LEU A 120 -37.46 -14.34 -16.59
CA LEU A 120 -36.98 -15.22 -17.67
C LEU A 120 -35.65 -15.93 -17.38
N LEU A 121 -35.10 -15.82 -16.16
CA LEU A 121 -33.76 -16.34 -15.85
C LEU A 121 -33.72 -17.80 -15.34
N THR A 122 -34.85 -18.41 -14.98
CA THR A 122 -34.88 -19.83 -14.56
C THR A 122 -35.27 -20.81 -15.65
N SER A 123 -35.88 -20.36 -16.76
CA SER A 123 -36.34 -21.23 -17.85
C SER A 123 -35.34 -21.41 -19.00
N ALA A 124 -34.26 -20.61 -19.05
CA ALA A 124 -33.28 -20.66 -20.16
C ALA A 124 -32.13 -21.65 -19.94
N LEU A 125 -31.96 -22.22 -18.74
CA LEU A 125 -30.93 -23.24 -18.48
C LEU A 125 -31.30 -24.64 -19.01
N SER A 126 -32.47 -24.81 -19.64
CA SER A 126 -32.90 -26.09 -20.23
C SER A 126 -33.53 -25.98 -21.63
N GLY A 127 -33.36 -24.85 -22.34
CA GLY A 127 -34.04 -24.61 -23.62
C GLY A 127 -33.13 -23.99 -24.67
N SER A 128 -33.01 -24.65 -25.80
CA SER A 128 -32.25 -24.21 -26.97
C SER A 128 -32.82 -22.95 -27.63
N ILE A 129 -31.92 -22.02 -28.01
CA ILE A 129 -32.04 -20.93 -29.00
C ILE A 129 -32.84 -19.67 -28.56
N GLN A 130 -32.15 -18.52 -28.49
CA GLN A 130 -32.40 -17.33 -29.33
C GLN A 130 -31.33 -16.24 -29.10
N ASP A 131 -30.71 -15.82 -30.20
CA ASP A 131 -29.56 -14.88 -30.34
C ASP A 131 -29.80 -13.42 -29.88
N GLY A 132 -30.80 -13.16 -29.03
CA GLY A 132 -31.13 -11.79 -28.56
C GLY A 132 -30.73 -11.48 -27.11
N ALA A 133 -30.54 -12.49 -26.26
CA ALA A 133 -30.24 -12.30 -24.84
C ALA A 133 -28.74 -12.18 -24.52
N ALA A 134 -27.89 -12.68 -25.42
CA ALA A 134 -26.44 -12.67 -25.25
C ALA A 134 -25.80 -11.27 -25.41
N THR A 135 -26.48 -10.35 -26.10
CA THR A 135 -25.98 -8.98 -26.32
C THR A 135 -26.25 -8.05 -25.14
N ALA A 136 -27.41 -8.16 -24.49
CA ALA A 136 -27.76 -7.30 -23.34
C ALA A 136 -26.94 -7.63 -22.08
N GLN A 137 -26.62 -8.91 -21.83
CA GLN A 137 -25.66 -9.27 -20.78
C GLN A 137 -24.27 -8.74 -21.08
N LYS A 138 -23.84 -8.73 -22.35
CA LYS A 138 -22.52 -8.26 -22.76
C LYS A 138 -22.34 -6.76 -22.49
N GLU A 139 -23.40 -5.96 -22.67
CA GLU A 139 -23.37 -4.51 -22.42
C GLU A 139 -23.30 -4.15 -20.94
N THR A 140 -23.97 -4.88 -20.04
CA THR A 140 -23.88 -4.61 -18.58
C THR A 140 -22.51 -5.01 -18.00
N PHE A 141 -21.78 -5.91 -18.66
CA PHE A 141 -20.41 -6.28 -18.30
C PHE A 141 -19.34 -5.42 -18.98
N ASP A 142 -19.64 -4.77 -20.11
CA ASP A 142 -18.79 -3.74 -20.71
C ASP A 142 -18.78 -2.42 -19.87
N GLU A 143 -19.76 -2.22 -18.97
CA GLU A 143 -19.88 -1.02 -18.11
C GLU A 143 -18.94 -0.97 -16.89
N VAL A 144 -18.31 -2.08 -16.49
CA VAL A 144 -17.35 -2.10 -15.37
C VAL A 144 -15.95 -2.01 -15.95
N ALA A 145 -15.45 -0.79 -16.20
CA ALA A 145 -14.15 -0.47 -16.80
C ALA A 145 -13.06 -1.56 -16.63
N ARG A 146 -13.10 -2.56 -17.53
CA ARG A 146 -12.34 -3.83 -17.61
C ARG A 146 -11.46 -4.21 -16.41
N PHE A 147 -12.04 -4.33 -15.23
CA PHE A 147 -11.56 -5.32 -14.25
C PHE A 147 -12.41 -6.56 -14.46
N VAL A 148 -11.78 -7.73 -14.68
CA VAL A 148 -12.52 -8.97 -14.90
C VAL A 148 -12.69 -9.65 -13.55
N VAL A 149 -13.93 -9.88 -13.12
CA VAL A 149 -14.18 -10.81 -12.00
C VAL A 149 -14.04 -12.22 -12.54
N ILE A 150 -13.00 -12.93 -12.14
CA ILE A 150 -12.91 -14.36 -12.42
C ILE A 150 -13.56 -15.09 -11.25
N ALA A 151 -14.64 -15.81 -11.55
CA ALA A 151 -15.27 -16.68 -10.57
C ALA A 151 -14.34 -17.87 -10.31
N ALA A 152 -13.84 -18.01 -9.08
CA ALA A 152 -13.23 -19.25 -8.65
C ALA A 152 -14.28 -20.38 -8.59
N PRO A 153 -13.86 -21.64 -8.65
CA PRO A 153 -14.77 -22.79 -8.55
C PRO A 153 -15.52 -22.90 -7.22
N ALA A 154 -15.09 -22.16 -6.18
CA ALA A 154 -15.78 -22.10 -4.89
C ALA A 154 -16.69 -20.86 -4.79
N PRO A 155 -17.90 -20.99 -4.21
CA PRO A 155 -18.78 -19.85 -3.99
C PRO A 155 -18.16 -18.88 -2.97
N GLY A 156 -17.80 -17.67 -3.42
CA GLY A 156 -17.28 -16.59 -2.56
C GLY A 156 -15.89 -16.05 -2.96
N ASP A 157 -15.14 -16.78 -3.79
CA ASP A 157 -13.75 -16.46 -4.12
C ASP A 157 -13.58 -15.73 -5.47
N GLY A 158 -14.34 -14.68 -5.72
CA GLY A 158 -14.08 -13.82 -6.88
C GLY A 158 -12.79 -13.00 -6.67
N TYR A 159 -11.99 -12.81 -7.72
CA TYR A 159 -10.93 -11.80 -7.73
C TYR A 159 -11.06 -10.88 -8.94
N TRP A 160 -10.55 -9.65 -8.79
CA TRP A 160 -10.45 -8.67 -9.86
C TRP A 160 -9.10 -8.79 -10.56
N GLU A 161 -9.08 -8.86 -11.89
CA GLU A 161 -7.84 -8.66 -12.67
C GLU A 161 -7.68 -7.20 -13.10
N LEU A 162 -6.45 -6.68 -13.03
CA LEU A 162 -6.15 -5.34 -13.52
C LEU A 162 -6.36 -5.22 -15.04
N CYS A 163 -6.91 -4.08 -15.46
CA CYS A 163 -7.11 -3.78 -16.88
C CYS A 163 -5.82 -3.87 -17.70
N VAL A 164 -5.87 -4.65 -18.80
CA VAL A 164 -4.75 -4.84 -19.76
C VAL A 164 -4.22 -3.52 -20.34
N MET A 165 -5.04 -2.46 -20.37
CA MET A 165 -4.58 -1.14 -20.82
C MET A 165 -3.54 -0.52 -19.89
N ILE A 166 -3.70 -0.71 -18.58
CA ILE A 166 -2.74 -0.19 -17.60
C ILE A 166 -1.46 -1.00 -17.68
N THR A 167 -1.58 -2.33 -17.71
CA THR A 167 -0.41 -3.23 -17.76
C THR A 167 0.42 -3.03 -19.03
N SER A 168 -0.21 -2.77 -20.19
CA SER A 168 0.51 -2.55 -21.46
C SER A 168 1.37 -1.27 -21.48
N HIS A 169 1.07 -0.29 -20.63
CA HIS A 169 1.86 0.94 -20.49
C HIS A 169 2.91 0.86 -19.36
N CYS A 170 2.81 -0.16 -18.50
CA CYS A 170 3.72 -0.40 -17.38
C CYS A 170 4.85 -1.36 -17.79
N GLN A 171 5.83 -0.89 -18.55
CA GLN A 171 7.02 -1.71 -18.90
C GLN A 171 8.03 -1.79 -17.76
N VAL A 172 8.15 -0.69 -17.00
CA VAL A 172 9.01 -0.55 -15.83
C VAL A 172 8.24 0.29 -14.83
N LEU A 173 8.18 -0.16 -13.57
CA LEU A 173 7.48 0.54 -12.51
C LEU A 173 8.48 0.87 -11.40
N ASP A 174 8.63 2.14 -11.09
CA ASP A 174 9.45 2.61 -9.96
C ASP A 174 8.59 2.57 -8.69
N THR A 175 7.33 3.00 -8.78
CA THR A 175 6.44 3.09 -7.63
C THR A 175 5.01 2.68 -8.00
N LEU A 176 4.43 1.79 -7.20
CA LEU A 176 3.01 1.46 -7.21
C LEU A 176 2.40 1.89 -5.88
N TRP A 177 1.38 2.74 -5.93
CA TRP A 177 0.52 3.02 -4.79
C TRP A 177 -0.85 2.40 -5.03
N LEU A 178 -1.34 1.64 -4.07
CA LEU A 178 -2.58 0.91 -4.17
C LEU A 178 -3.46 1.22 -2.96
N LYS A 179 -4.63 1.80 -3.21
CA LYS A 179 -5.76 1.71 -2.28
C LYS A 179 -6.67 0.59 -2.75
N PRO A 180 -6.59 -0.58 -2.11
CA PRO A 180 -7.18 -1.77 -2.69
C PRO A 180 -8.70 -1.80 -2.58
N PRO A 181 -9.36 -2.63 -3.40
CA PRO A 181 -10.78 -2.94 -3.22
C PRO A 181 -11.00 -3.88 -2.04
N ILE A 182 -12.27 -4.08 -1.67
CA ILE A 182 -12.68 -5.06 -0.64
C ILE A 182 -12.36 -6.49 -1.06
N LEU A 183 -12.47 -6.81 -2.36
CA LEU A 183 -12.20 -8.14 -2.90
C LEU A 183 -10.73 -8.34 -3.25
N LYS A 184 -10.34 -9.61 -3.45
CA LYS A 184 -9.00 -9.97 -3.94
C LYS A 184 -8.72 -9.28 -5.28
N LEU A 185 -7.51 -8.76 -5.44
CA LEU A 185 -7.04 -8.10 -6.65
C LEU A 185 -5.78 -8.81 -7.16
N ASP A 186 -5.81 -9.25 -8.41
CA ASP A 186 -4.65 -9.82 -9.09
C ASP A 186 -3.87 -8.74 -9.85
N LEU A 187 -2.63 -8.54 -9.41
CA LEU A 187 -1.69 -7.58 -9.96
C LEU A 187 -0.42 -8.25 -10.52
N LYS A 188 -0.38 -9.58 -10.66
CA LYS A 188 0.80 -10.33 -11.16
C LYS A 188 1.22 -9.92 -12.56
N ALA A 189 0.31 -9.36 -13.35
CA ALA A 189 0.58 -8.87 -14.70
C ALA A 189 1.39 -7.56 -14.73
N LEU A 190 1.54 -6.86 -13.59
CA LEU A 190 2.41 -5.70 -13.50
C LEU A 190 3.87 -6.12 -13.28
N PRO A 191 4.85 -5.37 -13.84
CA PRO A 191 6.24 -5.56 -13.47
C PRO A 191 6.42 -5.22 -11.98
N PRO A 192 7.33 -5.91 -11.28
CA PRO A 192 7.55 -5.65 -9.87
C PRO A 192 8.15 -4.26 -9.66
N PRO A 193 7.54 -3.39 -8.82
CA PRO A 193 8.05 -2.05 -8.60
C PRO A 193 9.24 -2.06 -7.65
N CYS A 194 10.04 -0.99 -7.69
CA CYS A 194 11.02 -0.74 -6.63
C CYS A 194 10.34 -0.47 -5.29
N VAL A 195 9.20 0.24 -5.32
CA VAL A 195 8.42 0.54 -4.11
C VAL A 195 6.94 0.24 -4.33
N LEU A 196 6.35 -0.54 -3.42
CA LEU A 196 4.93 -0.84 -3.38
C LEU A 196 4.32 -0.30 -2.09
N TYR A 197 3.43 0.69 -2.21
CA TYR A 197 2.60 1.19 -1.13
C TYR A 197 1.21 0.57 -1.23
N ILE A 198 0.75 -0.01 -0.13
CA ILE A 198 -0.63 -0.42 0.05
C ILE A 198 -1.19 0.35 1.23
N ASP A 199 -2.28 1.06 0.96
CA ASP A 199 -2.88 1.97 1.92
C ASP A 199 -4.38 1.71 2.03
N ASN A 200 -4.85 1.42 3.23
CA ASN A 200 -6.25 1.11 3.50
C ASN A 200 -6.83 2.06 4.55
N ASP A 201 -7.02 3.33 4.17
CA ASP A 201 -7.63 4.38 5.01
C ASP A 201 -8.96 3.98 5.69
N ASN A 202 -9.68 2.98 5.17
CA ASN A 202 -11.02 2.64 5.62
C ASN A 202 -11.11 1.59 6.73
N HIS A 203 -10.00 1.12 7.32
CA HIS A 203 -9.92 0.31 8.56
C HIS A 203 -10.66 -1.06 8.59
N ASP A 204 -11.66 -1.28 7.74
CA ASP A 204 -12.57 -2.42 7.78
C ASP A 204 -12.34 -3.41 6.63
N GLY A 205 -11.43 -3.09 5.70
CA GLY A 205 -11.09 -3.97 4.58
C GLY A 205 -10.13 -5.07 5.00
N THR A 206 -10.55 -6.33 4.81
CA THR A 206 -9.72 -7.52 5.04
C THR A 206 -8.70 -7.63 3.92
N TRP A 207 -7.44 -7.26 4.20
CA TRP A 207 -6.38 -7.36 3.21
C TRP A 207 -5.41 -8.46 3.57
N GLY A 208 -5.66 -9.63 2.97
CA GLY A 208 -4.97 -10.87 3.28
C GLY A 208 -4.38 -11.59 2.08
N TYR A 209 -4.35 -10.97 0.89
CA TYR A 209 -3.95 -11.64 -0.34
C TYR A 209 -2.72 -11.02 -0.98
N PHE A 210 -1.56 -11.37 -0.44
CA PHE A 210 -0.27 -10.91 -0.94
C PHE A 210 0.24 -11.73 -2.13
N GLY A 211 -0.29 -12.94 -2.32
CA GLY A 211 0.14 -13.87 -3.37
C GLY A 211 -0.05 -13.36 -4.80
N SER A 212 -0.88 -12.33 -5.01
CA SER A 212 -1.04 -11.67 -6.32
C SER A 212 -0.49 -10.26 -6.43
N LEU A 213 0.40 -9.88 -5.51
CA LEU A 213 1.15 -8.63 -5.64
C LEU A 213 2.35 -8.83 -6.56
N PRO A 214 2.72 -7.80 -7.35
CA PRO A 214 3.90 -7.85 -8.20
C PRO A 214 5.14 -7.58 -7.34
N ILE A 215 5.49 -8.48 -6.41
CA ILE A 215 6.61 -8.28 -5.50
C ILE A 215 7.83 -9.04 -5.99
N SER A 216 9.00 -8.42 -5.84
CA SER A 216 10.30 -9.07 -6.01
C SER A 216 11.19 -8.81 -4.80
N CYS A 217 12.37 -9.42 -4.76
CA CYS A 217 13.36 -9.15 -3.71
C CYS A 217 13.97 -7.76 -3.71
N LYS A 218 13.72 -6.97 -4.75
CA LYS A 218 14.11 -5.56 -4.84
C LYS A 218 12.98 -4.61 -4.47
N THR A 219 11.79 -5.14 -4.21
CA THR A 219 10.62 -4.35 -3.87
C THR A 219 10.64 -4.02 -2.38
N ALA A 220 10.56 -2.74 -2.05
CA ALA A 220 10.24 -2.27 -0.72
C ALA A 220 8.72 -2.23 -0.55
N LEU A 221 8.19 -3.00 0.40
CA LEU A 221 6.77 -3.08 0.68
C LEU A 221 6.40 -2.16 1.85
N TYR A 222 5.48 -1.24 1.61
CA TYR A 222 4.92 -0.33 2.58
C TYR A 222 3.46 -0.68 2.80
N LEU A 223 3.12 -1.08 4.02
CA LEU A 223 1.77 -1.36 4.47
C LEU A 223 1.34 -0.21 5.37
N ARG A 224 0.29 0.51 4.97
CA ARG A 224 -0.17 1.70 5.66
C ARG A 224 -1.65 1.64 6.03
N ASN A 225 -1.98 2.02 7.26
CA ASN A 225 -3.36 2.04 7.76
C ASN A 225 -4.10 0.68 7.66
N ILE A 226 -3.37 -0.44 7.57
CA ILE A 226 -3.96 -1.77 7.33
C ILE A 226 -4.29 -2.48 8.65
N ASN A 227 -5.44 -3.15 8.71
CA ASN A 227 -5.75 -4.16 9.72
C ASN A 227 -5.17 -5.53 9.33
N LEU A 228 -4.18 -6.01 10.07
CA LEU A 228 -3.40 -7.22 9.78
C LEU A 228 -4.08 -8.54 10.21
N GLY A 229 -5.32 -8.50 10.72
CA GLY A 229 -5.93 -9.64 11.42
C GLY A 229 -7.12 -10.33 10.74
N MET A 230 -7.60 -9.87 9.60
CA MET A 230 -8.86 -10.38 9.03
C MET A 230 -8.60 -11.36 7.87
N GLU A 231 -8.68 -12.66 8.16
CA GLU A 231 -9.03 -13.73 7.20
C GLU A 231 -8.13 -13.96 5.96
N GLY A 232 -6.90 -13.46 5.95
CA GLY A 232 -5.91 -13.82 4.94
C GLY A 232 -5.31 -15.20 5.17
N ASP A 233 -5.28 -16.05 4.13
CA ASP A 233 -4.43 -17.25 4.15
C ASP A 233 -2.96 -16.81 4.10
N MET A 234 -2.35 -16.73 5.27
CA MET A 234 -0.96 -16.31 5.46
C MET A 234 0.02 -17.29 4.80
N SER A 235 -0.42 -18.47 4.36
CA SER A 235 0.45 -19.43 3.66
C SER A 235 0.97 -18.84 2.34
N ASP A 236 0.21 -17.97 1.68
CA ASP A 236 0.61 -17.31 0.43
C ASP A 236 1.79 -16.33 0.60
N LEU A 237 2.05 -15.87 1.83
CA LEU A 237 3.17 -14.98 2.15
C LEU A 237 4.51 -15.71 2.14
N SER A 238 4.53 -17.02 2.43
CA SER A 238 5.77 -17.80 2.59
C SER A 238 6.60 -17.90 1.31
N GLY A 239 5.98 -17.67 0.14
CA GLY A 239 6.65 -17.65 -1.15
C GLY A 239 7.29 -16.31 -1.52
N LEU A 240 7.07 -15.25 -0.74
CA LEU A 240 7.56 -13.91 -1.09
C LEU A 240 9.01 -13.72 -0.65
N ASP A 241 9.90 -13.49 -1.61
CA ASP A 241 11.30 -13.15 -1.38
C ASP A 241 11.47 -11.66 -0.98
N LEU A 242 10.70 -11.17 -0.01
CA LEU A 242 10.71 -9.76 0.38
C LEU A 242 11.90 -9.46 1.31
N ARG A 243 12.65 -8.39 1.01
CA ARG A 243 13.80 -7.95 1.82
C ARG A 243 13.54 -6.71 2.66
N GLN A 244 12.55 -5.91 2.30
CA GLN A 244 12.32 -4.59 2.86
C GLN A 244 10.82 -4.42 3.14
N LEU A 245 10.49 -4.23 4.42
CA LEU A 245 9.10 -4.15 4.89
C LEU A 245 8.93 -2.97 5.84
N VAL A 246 7.88 -2.19 5.60
CA VAL A 246 7.47 -1.05 6.44
C VAL A 246 6.02 -1.25 6.82
N PHE A 247 5.75 -1.26 8.12
CA PHE A 247 4.40 -1.12 8.67
C PHE A 247 4.25 0.30 9.20
N ASP A 248 3.28 1.04 8.69
CA ASP A 248 2.98 2.42 9.09
C ASP A 248 1.50 2.54 9.50
N LYS A 249 1.21 2.82 10.76
CA LYS A 249 -0.17 2.92 11.28
C LYS A 249 -0.97 1.62 11.09
N CYS A 250 -0.28 0.49 11.05
CA CYS A 250 -0.91 -0.82 10.99
C CYS A 250 -1.33 -1.28 12.37
N TYR A 251 -2.54 -1.81 12.48
CA TYR A 251 -3.01 -2.46 13.71
C TYR A 251 -3.46 -3.87 13.39
N SER A 252 -3.72 -4.65 14.43
CA SER A 252 -4.26 -5.97 14.26
C SER A 252 -5.27 -6.27 15.34
N THR A 253 -6.40 -6.82 14.92
CA THR A 253 -7.44 -7.30 15.82
C THR A 253 -7.26 -8.77 16.21
N ALA A 254 -6.46 -9.54 15.45
CA ALA A 254 -6.36 -11.01 15.64
C ALA A 254 -4.96 -11.61 15.45
N VAL A 255 -4.05 -10.92 14.76
CA VAL A 255 -2.71 -11.45 14.41
C VAL A 255 -1.63 -10.49 14.86
N HIS A 256 -0.77 -10.89 15.79
CA HIS A 256 0.33 -10.02 16.19
C HIS A 256 1.34 -9.83 15.03
N VAL A 257 1.91 -8.62 14.93
CA VAL A 257 2.90 -8.26 13.88
C VAL A 257 4.07 -9.25 13.84
N TYR A 258 4.47 -9.79 14.98
CA TYR A 258 5.57 -10.76 15.05
C TYR A 258 5.27 -12.08 14.31
N ASN A 259 4.01 -12.53 14.29
CA ASN A 259 3.60 -13.71 13.51
C ASN A 259 3.73 -13.48 12.00
N LEU A 260 3.54 -12.23 11.54
CA LEU A 260 3.72 -11.86 10.14
C LEU A 260 5.20 -11.86 9.74
N VAL A 261 6.05 -11.36 10.62
CA VAL A 261 7.49 -11.25 10.36
C VAL A 261 8.14 -12.62 10.22
N GLU A 262 7.68 -13.62 10.98
CA GLU A 262 8.15 -15.01 10.88
C GLU A 262 8.03 -15.60 9.47
N VAL A 263 7.05 -15.14 8.69
CA VAL A 263 6.81 -15.63 7.32
C VAL A 263 7.86 -15.12 6.33
N PHE A 264 8.50 -13.97 6.60
CA PHE A 264 9.46 -13.34 5.69
C PHE A 264 10.90 -13.76 6.01
N GLN A 265 11.27 -14.99 5.70
CA GLN A 265 12.59 -15.56 6.02
C GLN A 265 13.80 -14.81 5.45
N ARG A 266 13.60 -14.00 4.41
CA ARG A 266 14.65 -13.23 3.72
C ARG A 266 14.60 -11.72 4.00
N LEU A 267 13.83 -11.31 5.01
CA LEU A 267 13.70 -9.92 5.40
C LEU A 267 15.03 -9.37 5.94
N GLU A 268 15.54 -8.33 5.31
CA GLU A 268 16.79 -7.66 5.69
C GLU A 268 16.52 -6.35 6.46
N THR A 269 15.43 -5.64 6.16
CA THR A 269 15.08 -4.37 6.82
C THR A 269 13.60 -4.35 7.20
N LEU A 270 13.34 -4.04 8.47
CA LEU A 270 12.02 -3.89 9.05
C LEU A 270 11.86 -2.50 9.68
N VAL A 271 10.80 -1.78 9.31
CA VAL A 271 10.38 -0.55 9.99
C VAL A 271 8.96 -0.74 10.52
N LEU A 272 8.78 -0.47 11.80
CA LEU A 272 7.49 -0.44 12.47
C LEU A 272 7.24 0.99 12.93
N SER A 273 6.29 1.68 12.33
CA SER A 273 5.87 3.03 12.67
C SER A 273 4.42 2.98 13.11
N GLU A 274 4.16 3.28 14.38
CA GLU A 274 2.83 3.41 14.98
C GLU A 274 1.91 2.21 14.70
N GLY A 275 1.64 1.39 15.71
CA GLY A 275 0.68 0.29 15.57
C GLY A 275 -0.06 0.03 16.86
N GLY A 276 -0.94 -0.98 16.86
CA GLY A 276 -1.65 -1.43 18.06
C GLY A 276 -0.72 -1.87 19.19
N SER A 277 -1.22 -2.70 20.11
CA SER A 277 -0.37 -3.27 21.17
C SER A 277 0.88 -3.92 20.57
N PHE A 278 2.05 -3.43 21.00
CA PHE A 278 3.35 -3.87 20.51
C PHE A 278 4.14 -4.57 21.61
N PHE A 279 4.58 -5.80 21.31
CA PHE A 279 5.36 -6.66 22.18
C PHE A 279 6.78 -6.79 21.59
N PRO A 280 7.72 -5.91 21.98
CA PRO A 280 9.06 -5.88 21.40
C PRO A 280 9.86 -7.17 21.61
N VAL A 281 9.67 -7.84 22.74
CA VAL A 281 10.41 -9.06 23.10
C VAL A 281 9.99 -10.21 22.18
N SER A 282 8.69 -10.44 22.04
CA SER A 282 8.13 -11.42 21.12
C SER A 282 8.45 -11.09 19.65
N LEU A 283 8.50 -9.80 19.25
CA LEU A 283 9.00 -9.41 17.93
C LEU A 283 10.44 -9.89 17.72
N VAL A 284 11.33 -9.56 18.65
CA VAL A 284 12.74 -9.88 18.55
C VAL A 284 12.97 -11.39 18.40
N ALA A 285 12.23 -12.20 19.14
CA ALA A 285 12.32 -13.67 19.10
C ALA A 285 11.87 -14.28 17.76
N THR A 286 11.10 -13.55 16.95
CA THR A 286 10.58 -14.01 15.64
C THR A 286 11.31 -13.41 14.44
N LEU A 287 12.29 -12.54 14.67
CA LEU A 287 13.06 -11.94 13.58
C LEU A 287 13.84 -13.02 12.81
N PRO A 288 13.86 -12.99 11.48
CA PRO A 288 14.63 -13.96 10.71
C PRO A 288 16.13 -13.70 10.85
N ALA A 289 16.96 -14.75 10.74
CA ALA A 289 18.42 -14.62 10.83
C ALA A 289 19.03 -13.73 9.73
N SER A 290 18.30 -13.49 8.63
CA SER A 290 18.69 -12.60 7.53
C SER A 290 18.53 -11.11 7.86
N ILE A 291 17.87 -10.76 8.96
CA ILE A 291 17.60 -9.39 9.36
C ILE A 291 18.91 -8.63 9.60
N ARG A 292 18.97 -7.41 9.08
CA ARG A 292 20.10 -6.49 9.24
C ARG A 292 19.72 -5.24 9.99
N ARG A 293 18.53 -4.71 9.73
CA ARG A 293 18.10 -3.42 10.26
C ARG A 293 16.67 -3.48 10.78
N VAL A 294 16.48 -3.04 12.01
CA VAL A 294 15.17 -2.93 12.64
C VAL A 294 15.00 -1.54 13.21
N HIS A 295 13.94 -0.85 12.80
CA HIS A 295 13.54 0.45 13.35
C HIS A 295 12.12 0.36 13.88
N VAL A 296 11.95 0.71 15.15
CA VAL A 296 10.65 0.71 15.83
C VAL A 296 10.36 2.11 16.32
N LEU A 297 9.28 2.71 15.86
CA LEU A 297 8.78 4.04 16.22
C LEU A 297 7.39 3.85 16.85
N GLN A 298 7.30 3.90 18.19
CA GLN A 298 6.08 3.50 18.89
C GLN A 298 5.70 4.46 20.02
N HIS A 299 4.39 4.70 20.14
CA HIS A 299 3.78 5.50 21.22
C HIS A 299 3.54 4.70 22.50
N THR A 300 3.34 3.39 22.36
CA THR A 300 3.03 2.47 23.44
C THR A 300 3.70 1.14 23.18
N PHE A 301 4.22 0.52 24.22
CA PHE A 301 4.76 -0.83 24.18
C PHE A 301 4.44 -1.51 25.51
N PHE A 302 4.36 -2.83 25.49
CA PHE A 302 4.18 -3.65 26.66
C PHE A 302 5.40 -4.56 26.80
N ILE A 303 5.97 -4.59 28.01
CA ILE A 303 6.94 -5.63 28.37
C ILE A 303 6.12 -6.60 29.20
N ASP A 304 5.94 -7.80 28.69
CA ASP A 304 5.37 -8.85 29.53
C ASP A 304 6.44 -9.23 30.55
N ILE A 305 6.14 -9.03 31.83
CA ILE A 305 7.10 -9.28 32.93
C ILE A 305 7.22 -10.80 33.17
N ASP A 306 6.21 -11.56 32.71
CA ASP A 306 6.12 -13.01 32.84
C ASP A 306 6.58 -13.75 31.57
N GLU A 307 7.03 -13.06 30.51
CA GLU A 307 7.77 -13.72 29.43
C GLU A 307 9.13 -14.14 29.99
N ASP A 308 9.20 -15.39 30.48
CA ASP A 308 10.43 -16.06 30.85
C ASP A 308 11.51 -15.74 29.81
N GLN A 309 12.66 -15.25 30.26
CA GLN A 309 13.83 -15.10 29.39
C GLN A 309 14.02 -16.45 28.67
N PRO A 310 13.89 -16.51 27.33
CA PRO A 310 14.11 -17.75 26.61
C PRO A 310 15.43 -18.36 27.05
N ASP A 311 15.39 -19.67 27.35
CA ASP A 311 16.56 -20.43 27.80
C ASP A 311 17.76 -20.27 26.86
N ASN A 312 17.48 -19.97 25.58
CA ASN A 312 18.48 -19.66 24.57
C ASN A 312 18.20 -18.29 23.92
N PRO A 313 19.14 -17.33 24.02
CA PRO A 313 19.08 -16.09 23.25
C PRO A 313 18.96 -16.34 21.74
N HIS A 314 18.22 -15.47 21.06
CA HIS A 314 18.02 -15.55 19.62
C HIS A 314 19.25 -15.06 18.85
N GLU A 315 19.79 -15.90 17.96
CA GLU A 315 20.99 -15.57 17.19
C GLU A 315 20.63 -14.76 15.93
N LEU A 316 21.10 -13.51 15.88
CA LEU A 316 20.92 -12.61 14.74
C LEU A 316 22.30 -12.18 14.21
N PRO A 317 23.03 -13.07 13.51
CA PRO A 317 24.43 -12.86 13.15
C PRO A 317 24.64 -11.72 12.15
N HIS A 318 23.59 -11.34 11.42
CA HIS A 318 23.61 -10.30 10.40
C HIS A 318 23.02 -8.97 10.87
N LEU A 319 22.53 -8.87 12.11
CA LEU A 319 21.93 -7.65 12.62
C LEU A 319 22.99 -6.56 12.77
N GLU A 320 22.90 -5.54 11.93
CA GLU A 320 23.78 -4.36 11.88
C GLU A 320 23.27 -3.26 12.81
N SER A 321 21.95 -3.05 12.87
CA SER A 321 21.35 -1.98 13.68
C SER A 321 19.96 -2.31 14.20
N PHE A 322 19.74 -2.02 15.48
CA PHE A 322 18.43 -2.06 16.12
C PHE A 322 18.14 -0.69 16.76
N THR A 323 17.11 -0.01 16.29
CA THR A 323 16.70 1.30 16.84
C THR A 323 15.27 1.22 17.36
N PHE A 324 15.09 1.50 18.64
CA PHE A 324 13.78 1.68 19.26
C PHE A 324 13.60 3.14 19.66
N THR A 325 12.61 3.82 19.10
CA THR A 325 12.26 5.20 19.42
C THR A 325 10.89 5.25 20.08
N PHE A 326 10.88 5.57 21.37
CA PHE A 326 9.66 5.81 22.12
C PHE A 326 9.18 7.25 21.89
N THR A 327 8.04 7.40 21.22
CA THR A 327 7.45 8.70 20.89
C THR A 327 6.44 9.09 21.96
N VAL A 328 6.75 10.12 22.76
CA VAL A 328 5.86 10.58 23.84
C VAL A 328 4.85 11.58 23.30
N PRO A 329 3.52 11.29 23.35
CA PRO A 329 2.52 12.25 22.92
C PRO A 329 2.59 13.53 23.74
N VAL A 330 2.63 14.69 23.06
CA VAL A 330 2.75 16.02 23.69
C VAL A 330 1.64 16.25 24.73
N ALA A 331 0.44 15.70 24.49
CA ALA A 331 -0.72 15.82 25.38
C ALA A 331 -0.62 15.04 26.71
N ARG A 332 0.34 14.11 26.85
CA ARG A 332 0.44 13.19 28.01
C ARG A 332 1.74 13.34 28.82
N ALA A 333 2.48 14.41 28.59
CA ALA A 333 3.86 14.56 29.06
C ALA A 333 4.04 14.68 30.60
N SER A 334 3.01 15.05 31.36
CA SER A 334 3.19 15.53 32.75
C SER A 334 3.22 14.43 33.83
N GLY A 335 2.89 13.17 33.52
CA GLY A 335 2.88 12.07 34.51
C GLY A 335 3.50 10.75 34.03
N LEU A 336 3.44 10.45 32.73
CA LEU A 336 4.00 9.23 32.13
C LEU A 336 5.52 9.27 31.95
N ALA A 337 6.16 10.42 32.21
CA ALA A 337 7.53 10.64 31.80
C ALA A 337 8.59 9.91 32.64
N LEU A 338 8.33 9.69 33.93
CA LEU A 338 9.24 8.96 34.84
C LEU A 338 9.08 7.44 34.64
N ALA A 339 7.84 6.94 34.68
CA ALA A 339 7.56 5.51 34.44
C ALA A 339 8.08 5.03 33.08
N ALA A 340 7.98 5.85 32.03
CA ALA A 340 8.51 5.50 30.72
C ALA A 340 10.05 5.40 30.66
N SER A 341 10.77 6.14 31.50
CA SER A 341 12.24 6.08 31.53
C SER A 341 12.71 4.73 32.06
N ASP A 342 12.09 4.27 33.16
CA ASP A 342 12.38 2.97 33.74
C ASP A 342 11.98 1.83 32.79
N SER A 343 10.85 1.98 32.08
CA SER A 343 10.41 1.01 31.08
C SER A 343 11.35 0.89 29.89
N ILE A 344 11.95 1.99 29.38
CA ILE A 344 12.91 1.91 28.27
C ILE A 344 14.20 1.22 28.71
N HIS A 345 14.72 1.52 29.91
CA HIS A 345 15.90 0.83 30.43
C HIS A 345 15.64 -0.65 30.69
N HIS A 346 14.45 -0.99 31.18
CA HIS A 346 14.03 -2.37 31.33
C HIS A 346 13.95 -3.07 29.97
N LEU A 347 13.30 -2.44 28.98
CA LEU A 347 13.21 -2.94 27.61
C LEU A 347 14.58 -3.20 27.00
N GLN A 348 15.49 -2.23 27.14
CA GLN A 348 16.86 -2.34 26.65
C GLN A 348 17.54 -3.58 27.23
N ARG A 349 17.50 -3.74 28.56
CA ARG A 349 18.10 -4.90 29.23
C ARG A 349 17.52 -6.21 28.72
N VAL A 350 16.19 -6.29 28.59
CA VAL A 350 15.50 -7.51 28.14
C VAL A 350 15.89 -7.83 26.69
N ILE A 351 15.80 -6.87 25.77
CA ILE A 351 16.16 -7.10 24.36
C ILE A 351 17.63 -7.49 24.21
N GLU A 352 18.55 -6.74 24.83
CA GLU A 352 19.99 -7.03 24.71
C GLU A 352 20.37 -8.37 25.37
N SER A 353 19.62 -8.83 26.37
CA SER A 353 19.82 -10.17 26.96
C SER A 353 19.28 -11.31 26.11
N ASN A 354 18.30 -11.03 25.25
CA ASN A 354 17.58 -12.03 24.44
C ASN A 354 18.13 -12.18 23.02
N ILE A 355 19.12 -11.37 22.63
CA ILE A 355 19.71 -11.42 21.29
C ILE A 355 21.21 -11.63 21.37
N VAL A 356 21.74 -12.52 20.54
CA VAL A 356 23.16 -12.60 20.22
C VAL A 356 23.39 -11.97 18.85
N ALA A 357 23.86 -10.72 18.84
CA ALA A 357 24.15 -9.95 17.63
C ALA A 357 25.47 -9.17 17.78
N PRO A 358 26.63 -9.79 17.50
CA PRO A 358 27.95 -9.26 17.86
C PRO A 358 28.33 -7.97 17.13
N GLN A 359 27.67 -7.66 16.01
CA GLN A 359 27.94 -6.49 15.17
C GLN A 359 26.86 -5.42 15.29
N CYS A 360 25.82 -5.66 16.10
CA CYS A 360 24.66 -4.78 16.16
C CYS A 360 24.97 -3.51 16.96
N THR A 361 24.58 -2.37 16.40
CA THR A 361 24.45 -1.13 17.17
C THR A 361 23.02 -0.99 17.69
N PHE A 362 22.85 -1.08 19.00
CA PHE A 362 21.57 -0.84 19.67
C PHE A 362 21.40 0.65 20.00
N LYS A 363 20.23 1.21 19.67
CA LYS A 363 19.85 2.60 19.98
C LYS A 363 18.46 2.64 20.59
N TYR A 364 18.35 3.17 21.79
CA TYR A 364 17.09 3.41 22.48
C TYR A 364 16.91 4.91 22.65
N LEU A 365 15.95 5.46 21.92
CA LEU A 365 15.72 6.89 21.83
C LEU A 365 14.36 7.24 22.42
N ARG A 366 14.29 8.42 23.01
CA ARG A 366 13.03 9.04 23.41
C ARG A 366 12.84 10.31 22.61
N SER A 367 11.72 10.41 21.91
CA SER A 367 11.42 11.55 21.07
C SER A 367 10.09 12.20 21.46
N ARG A 368 10.01 13.52 21.26
CA ARG A 368 8.75 14.29 21.31
C ARG A 368 8.16 14.50 19.91
N SER A 369 8.93 14.18 18.88
CA SER A 369 8.49 14.24 17.50
C SER A 369 7.49 13.11 17.23
N SER A 370 6.55 13.35 16.33
CA SER A 370 5.57 12.32 15.96
C SER A 370 6.24 11.22 15.12
N PRO A 371 5.71 9.99 15.09
CA PRO A 371 6.24 8.90 14.26
C PRO A 371 6.39 9.31 12.80
N GLU A 372 5.44 10.06 12.23
CA GLU A 372 5.47 10.48 10.83
C GLU A 372 6.65 11.41 10.52
N SER A 373 7.08 12.22 11.49
CA SER A 373 8.25 13.09 11.32
C SER A 373 9.58 12.34 11.43
N LEU A 374 9.59 11.17 12.08
CA LEU A 374 10.77 10.33 12.28
C LEU A 374 10.88 9.22 11.21
N LEU A 375 9.77 8.88 10.57
CA LEU A 375 9.71 7.86 9.53
C LEU A 375 10.70 8.14 8.39
N PRO A 376 10.85 9.37 7.84
CA PRO A 376 11.84 9.65 6.79
C PRO A 376 13.28 9.29 7.19
N ASP A 377 13.67 9.54 8.45
CA ASP A 377 15.00 9.21 8.97
C ASP A 377 15.19 7.69 9.09
N ALA A 378 14.13 6.96 9.48
CA ALA A 378 14.15 5.49 9.50
C ALA A 378 14.21 4.91 8.08
N LEU A 379 13.51 5.51 7.12
CA LEU A 379 13.50 5.09 5.73
C LEU A 379 14.79 5.42 4.98
N ALA A 380 15.57 6.40 5.43
CA ALA A 380 16.91 6.66 4.91
C ALA A 380 17.82 5.41 4.98
N ALA A 381 17.52 4.45 5.85
CA ALA A 381 18.21 3.18 5.93
C ALA A 381 18.01 2.24 4.73
N PHE A 382 17.02 2.50 3.86
CA PHE A 382 16.64 1.58 2.79
C PHE A 382 17.59 1.62 1.58
N ASN A 383 18.46 2.63 1.46
CA ASN A 383 19.39 2.82 0.32
C ASN A 383 18.73 2.55 -1.05
N LEU A 384 17.46 2.93 -1.20
CA LEU A 384 16.64 2.69 -2.40
C LEU A 384 17.03 3.59 -3.57
#